data_AF-A0A226DZE1-F1
#
_entry.id   AF-A0A226DZE1-F1
#
_cell.length_a   1.000
_cell.length_b   1.000
_cell.length_c   1.000
_cell.angle_alpha   90.00
_cell.angle_beta   90.00
_cell.angle_gamma   90.00
#
_symmetry.space_group_name_H-M   'P 1'
#
loop_
_entity.id
_entity.type
_entity.pdbx_description
1 polymer ?
#
loop_
_entity_poly.entity_id
_entity_poly.type
_entity_poly.pdbx_seq_one_letter_code
_entity_poly.pdbx_strand_id
1 'polypeptide(L)'
;MKGIINFVSFSALWHDRDEEMGSQQSTISDLTPLTPENITGRYPPLTAAEREIAETRIRQAGELGLAVPGTNSRVAWSPQNQNRSYGLFVYIKPTEKQDFICAGIPNCVRTTSTIMDPLPKCELHKGDQIGFVLCQFTDGANKKNDVVLHRLAAKKPPPELVELEGRRRYFDDEDELMKVYSARKTTTLLQLLLWPDTTIKIICLNVGINLPNGAYKELVEEMDLHGLELRIHDKLSKSAAITLEEGQEIPFLLRAENGESIGALLSRGKNEKKEKVAAIYFVSTPYIIYAGQALNSNVHGHKNLKDPVVDYQNNKPPSHPNPKIVPIGIVRAEERYKWEFHLQMCALIASLLRLRNCINPSDFSAQSHPLCINRQVNSSFVDQKSWGIIHGYLMKKFLVDVYLGPKASDQ
;
A
#
# COMPACT_ATOMS: atom_id res chain seq x y z
N MET A 1 0.12 -11.98 -45.70
CA MET A 1 -0.55 -10.77 -45.17
C MET A 1 -0.90 -11.08 -43.71
N LYS A 2 -0.04 -10.80 -42.70
CA LYS A 2 0.24 -9.52 -42.01
C LYS A 2 -1.02 -8.73 -41.60
N GLY A 3 -1.22 -8.58 -40.29
CA GLY A 3 -2.23 -7.74 -39.61
C GLY A 3 -2.42 -8.20 -38.15
N ILE A 4 -1.44 -8.03 -37.27
CA ILE A 4 -1.26 -6.92 -36.29
C ILE A 4 -2.36 -6.89 -35.22
N ILE A 5 -2.05 -7.48 -34.05
CA ILE A 5 -2.73 -7.29 -32.77
C ILE A 5 -1.90 -6.28 -31.98
N ASN A 6 -2.41 -5.06 -31.78
CA ASN A 6 -1.81 -4.07 -30.90
C ASN A 6 -2.29 -4.32 -29.47
N PHE A 7 -1.40 -4.83 -28.62
CA PHE A 7 -1.50 -4.77 -27.17
C PHE A 7 -1.21 -3.33 -26.72
N VAL A 8 -2.16 -2.70 -26.01
CA VAL A 8 -1.90 -1.43 -25.33
C VAL A 8 -1.06 -1.75 -24.09
N SER A 9 0.23 -1.43 -24.17
CA SER A 9 1.12 -1.37 -23.02
C SER A 9 0.78 -0.14 -22.19
N PHE A 10 0.41 -0.31 -20.93
CA PHE A 10 0.54 0.77 -19.96
C PHE A 10 1.95 0.72 -19.36
N SER A 11 2.84 1.48 -19.99
CA SER A 11 4.10 1.92 -19.39
C SER A 11 3.78 2.88 -18.26
N ALA A 12 3.81 2.39 -17.02
CA ALA A 12 3.98 3.27 -15.88
C ALA A 12 5.41 3.84 -15.96
N LEU A 13 5.51 5.11 -16.34
CA LEU A 13 6.72 5.91 -16.23
C LEU A 13 7.17 5.91 -14.77
N TRP A 14 8.20 5.11 -14.49
CA TRP A 14 9.11 5.34 -13.38
C TRP A 14 9.99 6.52 -13.78
N HIS A 15 9.95 7.57 -12.98
CA HIS A 15 10.98 8.60 -13.00
C HIS A 15 11.71 8.50 -11.66
N ASP A 16 12.89 7.89 -11.71
CA ASP A 16 13.97 8.14 -10.77
C ASP A 16 14.22 9.65 -10.69
N ARG A 17 14.18 10.21 -9.48
CA ARG A 17 15.06 11.31 -9.08
C ARG A 17 15.37 11.18 -7.60
N ASP A 18 16.59 10.73 -7.33
CA ASP A 18 17.39 11.25 -6.23
C ASP A 18 17.52 12.77 -6.42
N GLU A 19 16.96 13.58 -5.52
CA GLU A 19 17.43 14.96 -5.31
C GLU A 19 17.46 15.25 -3.80
N GLU A 20 18.66 15.09 -3.27
CA GLU A 20 19.23 15.81 -2.15
C GLU A 20 18.95 17.31 -2.27
N MET A 21 18.29 17.93 -1.28
CA MET A 21 18.19 19.40 -1.18
C MET A 21 18.35 19.83 0.28
N GLY A 22 19.61 20.06 0.66
CA GLY A 22 20.15 21.41 0.73
C GLY A 22 19.48 22.40 1.68
N SER A 23 20.22 22.68 2.76
CA SER A 23 20.10 23.81 3.68
C SER A 23 19.69 25.13 3.01
N GLN A 24 18.82 25.87 3.70
CA GLN A 24 18.55 27.29 3.46
C GLN A 24 19.85 28.11 3.41
N GLN A 25 19.92 29.06 2.47
CA GLN A 25 20.38 30.43 2.74
C GLN A 25 19.98 31.37 1.61
N SER A 26 19.25 32.42 2.01
CA SER A 26 18.88 33.57 1.20
C SER A 26 20.03 34.56 1.16
N THR A 27 20.40 35.05 -0.02
CA THR A 27 20.99 36.37 -0.17
C THR A 27 20.43 37.05 -1.42
N ILE A 28 19.54 38.02 -1.16
CA ILE A 28 19.37 39.31 -1.86
C ILE A 28 19.33 39.23 -3.39
N SER A 29 18.11 39.26 -3.95
CA SER A 29 17.89 39.60 -5.36
C SER A 29 17.63 41.10 -5.46
N ASP A 30 18.56 41.81 -6.10
CA ASP A 30 18.38 43.20 -6.53
C ASP A 30 17.22 43.28 -7.55
N LEU A 31 16.15 43.99 -7.19
CA LEU A 31 15.04 44.29 -8.09
C LEU A 31 15.45 45.44 -9.02
N THR A 32 15.34 45.22 -10.34
CA THR A 32 15.60 46.25 -11.36
C THR A 32 14.34 47.10 -11.62
N PRO A 33 14.47 48.31 -12.22
CA PRO A 33 13.37 49.27 -12.44
C PRO A 33 12.25 48.81 -13.37
N LEU A 34 12.35 47.61 -13.94
CA LEU A 34 11.39 47.02 -14.88
C LEU A 34 10.47 45.98 -14.21
N THR A 35 10.50 45.87 -12.87
CA THR A 35 9.53 45.06 -12.14
C THR A 35 8.20 45.83 -12.10
N PRO A 36 7.09 45.32 -12.69
CA PRO A 36 5.80 45.99 -12.58
C PRO A 36 5.42 46.13 -11.11
N GLU A 37 4.90 47.31 -10.74
CA GLU A 37 4.49 47.59 -9.36
C GLU A 37 3.58 46.47 -8.85
N ASN A 38 3.96 45.88 -7.72
CA ASN A 38 3.10 44.94 -7.02
C ASN A 38 1.78 45.67 -6.70
N ILE A 39 0.64 45.12 -7.16
CA ILE A 39 -0.68 45.63 -6.82
C ILE A 39 -0.85 45.49 -5.29
N THR A 40 -0.61 46.58 -4.57
CA THR A 40 -0.67 46.66 -3.10
C THR A 40 -2.04 47.11 -2.60
N GLY A 41 -3.09 46.92 -3.39
CA GLY A 41 -4.46 47.19 -2.97
C GLY A 41 -4.96 46.11 -2.01
N ARG A 42 -4.73 46.26 -0.71
CA ARG A 42 -5.58 45.61 0.29
C ARG A 42 -6.90 46.37 0.35
N TYR A 43 -7.80 46.08 -0.58
CA TYR A 43 -9.16 46.61 -0.53
C TYR A 43 -9.92 45.93 0.62
N PRO A 44 -10.69 46.69 1.42
CA PRO A 44 -11.56 46.08 2.42
C PRO A 44 -12.57 45.12 1.73
N PRO A 45 -13.05 44.08 2.43
CA PRO A 45 -14.09 43.20 1.89
C PRO A 45 -15.31 44.02 1.47
N LEU A 46 -15.93 43.66 0.34
CA LEU A 46 -17.16 44.33 -0.11
C LEU A 46 -18.26 44.12 0.92
N THR A 47 -19.06 45.17 1.14
CA THR A 47 -20.34 45.05 1.84
C THR A 47 -21.32 44.20 1.02
N ALA A 48 -22.40 43.71 1.64
CA ALA A 48 -23.40 42.91 0.96
C ALA A 48 -24.02 43.64 -0.25
N ALA A 49 -24.31 44.94 -0.11
CA ALA A 49 -24.87 45.77 -1.16
C ALA A 49 -23.89 45.99 -2.33
N GLU A 50 -22.62 46.30 -2.03
CA GLU A 50 -21.59 46.45 -3.05
C GLU A 50 -21.33 45.15 -3.80
N ARG A 51 -21.38 44.02 -3.09
CA ARG A 51 -21.23 42.70 -3.67
C ARG A 51 -22.38 42.36 -4.61
N GLU A 52 -23.62 42.64 -4.23
CA GLU A 52 -24.78 42.43 -5.08
C GLU A 52 -24.69 43.23 -6.38
N ILE A 53 -24.24 44.49 -6.29
CA ILE A 53 -23.98 45.35 -7.46
C ILE A 53 -22.89 44.73 -8.35
N ALA A 54 -21.78 44.26 -7.75
CA ALA A 54 -20.69 43.64 -8.49
C ALA A 54 -21.11 42.35 -9.19
N GLU A 55 -21.79 41.45 -8.48
CA GLU A 55 -22.32 40.19 -9.04
C GLU A 55 -23.33 40.45 -10.16
N THR A 56 -24.19 41.46 -10.01
CA THR A 56 -25.14 41.87 -11.05
C THR A 56 -24.42 42.35 -12.31
N ARG A 57 -23.39 43.19 -12.17
CA ARG A 57 -22.59 43.67 -13.31
C ARG A 57 -21.85 42.54 -14.02
N ILE A 58 -21.31 41.58 -13.27
CA ILE A 58 -20.64 40.41 -13.85
C ILE A 58 -21.64 39.53 -14.61
N ARG A 59 -22.84 39.31 -14.07
CA ARG A 59 -23.91 38.57 -14.78
C ARG A 59 -24.34 39.28 -16.06
N GLN A 60 -24.46 40.60 -16.03
CA GLN A 60 -24.79 41.40 -17.22
C GLN A 60 -23.70 41.35 -18.31
N ALA A 61 -22.43 41.25 -17.91
CA ALA A 61 -21.30 41.10 -18.82
C ALA A 61 -21.22 39.70 -19.49
N GLY A 62 -21.92 38.71 -18.94
CA GLY A 62 -22.00 37.35 -19.49
C GLY A 62 -20.66 36.64 -19.59
N GLU A 63 -20.51 35.83 -20.65
CA GLU A 63 -19.33 34.98 -20.88
C GLU A 63 -18.06 35.77 -21.24
N LEU A 64 -18.20 36.98 -21.81
CA LEU A 64 -17.08 37.86 -22.12
C LEU A 64 -16.38 38.41 -20.87
N GLY A 65 -17.14 38.52 -19.78
CA GLY A 65 -16.68 38.97 -18.46
C GLY A 65 -16.23 40.43 -18.39
N LEU A 66 -15.86 40.84 -17.18
CA LEU A 66 -15.29 42.14 -16.87
C LEU A 66 -13.78 42.01 -16.67
N ALA A 67 -13.00 42.95 -17.21
CA ALA A 67 -11.55 42.98 -17.04
C ALA A 67 -11.17 43.25 -15.58
N VAL A 68 -10.18 42.52 -15.07
CA VAL A 68 -9.62 42.74 -13.73
C VAL A 68 -8.49 43.76 -13.84
N PRO A 69 -8.62 44.95 -13.22
CA PRO A 69 -7.62 46.02 -13.34
C PRO A 69 -6.21 45.54 -12.97
N GLY A 70 -5.21 45.93 -13.78
CA GLY A 70 -3.82 45.54 -13.58
C GLY A 70 -3.48 44.11 -13.99
N THR A 71 -4.41 43.39 -14.63
CA THR A 71 -4.16 42.03 -15.15
C THR A 71 -4.74 41.85 -16.56
N ASN A 72 -4.26 40.84 -17.28
CA ASN A 72 -4.87 40.39 -18.54
C ASN A 72 -6.02 39.38 -18.31
N SER A 73 -6.57 39.31 -17.09
CA SER A 73 -7.59 38.33 -16.71
C SER A 73 -8.98 38.97 -16.64
N ARG A 74 -10.01 38.14 -16.67
CA ARG A 74 -11.41 38.58 -16.59
C ARG A 74 -12.18 37.79 -15.55
N VAL A 75 -13.20 38.41 -14.97
CA VAL A 75 -14.21 37.72 -14.15
C VAL A 75 -15.49 37.66 -14.96
N ALA A 76 -16.02 36.46 -15.17
CA ALA A 76 -17.18 36.23 -16.01
C ALA A 76 -18.26 35.42 -15.29
N TRP A 77 -19.47 35.48 -15.83
CA TRP A 77 -20.55 34.58 -15.45
C TRP A 77 -20.67 33.49 -16.49
N SER A 78 -20.39 32.25 -16.08
CA SER A 78 -20.60 31.05 -16.89
C SER A 78 -22.05 30.59 -16.72
N PRO A 79 -22.91 30.68 -17.75
CA PRO A 79 -24.30 30.25 -17.65
C PRO A 79 -24.44 28.73 -17.49
N GLN A 80 -25.66 28.26 -17.30
CA GLN A 80 -25.98 26.84 -17.37
C GLN A 80 -25.66 26.28 -18.77
N ASN A 81 -25.23 25.03 -18.84
CA ASN A 81 -24.90 24.35 -20.09
C ASN A 81 -25.38 22.90 -20.08
N GLN A 82 -25.11 22.14 -21.14
CA GLN A 82 -25.55 20.74 -21.26
C GLN A 82 -25.05 19.83 -20.13
N ASN A 83 -23.95 20.20 -19.47
CA ASN A 83 -23.33 19.44 -18.39
C ASN A 83 -23.68 19.97 -16.99
N ARG A 84 -24.41 21.10 -16.88
CA ARG A 84 -24.64 21.79 -15.60
C ARG A 84 -25.89 22.66 -15.62
N SER A 85 -26.82 22.42 -14.69
CA SER A 85 -28.11 23.11 -14.54
C SER A 85 -28.06 24.45 -13.79
N TYR A 86 -26.87 24.94 -13.45
CA TYR A 86 -26.65 26.17 -12.69
C TYR A 86 -25.52 27.00 -13.30
N GLY A 87 -25.51 28.31 -13.06
CA GLY A 87 -24.43 29.20 -13.49
C GLY A 87 -23.39 29.41 -12.39
N LEU A 88 -22.16 29.74 -12.77
CA LEU A 88 -21.04 29.96 -11.85
C LEU A 88 -20.23 31.21 -12.21
N PHE A 89 -19.69 31.88 -11.20
CA PHE A 89 -18.66 32.90 -11.39
C PHE A 89 -17.32 32.24 -11.68
N VAL A 90 -16.66 32.66 -12.75
CA VAL A 90 -15.38 32.11 -13.19
C VAL A 90 -14.35 33.22 -13.36
N TYR A 91 -13.11 32.88 -13.08
CA TYR A 91 -11.94 33.69 -13.37
C TYR A 91 -11.28 33.14 -14.64
N ILE A 92 -11.24 33.96 -15.67
CA ILE A 92 -10.64 33.64 -16.97
C ILE A 92 -9.22 34.16 -16.97
N LYS A 93 -8.26 33.23 -16.97
CA LYS A 93 -6.84 33.55 -17.10
C LYS A 93 -6.49 33.94 -18.54
N PRO A 94 -5.33 34.59 -18.77
CA PRO A 94 -4.88 34.93 -20.13
C PRO A 94 -4.70 33.72 -21.05
N THR A 95 -4.51 32.53 -20.47
CA THR A 95 -4.40 31.25 -21.19
C THR A 95 -5.76 30.61 -21.51
N GLU A 96 -6.86 31.37 -21.45
CA GLU A 96 -8.26 30.95 -21.63
C GLU A 96 -8.77 29.86 -20.67
N LYS A 97 -7.94 29.41 -19.72
CA LYS A 97 -8.36 28.46 -18.68
C LYS A 97 -9.30 29.17 -17.69
N GLN A 98 -10.48 28.58 -17.50
CA GLN A 98 -11.47 29.03 -16.53
C GLN A 98 -11.23 28.33 -15.19
N ASP A 99 -11.11 29.12 -14.12
CA ASP A 99 -11.13 28.62 -12.75
C ASP A 99 -12.39 29.10 -12.02
N PHE A 100 -13.01 28.23 -11.23
CA PHE A 100 -14.22 28.58 -10.48
C PHE A 100 -13.90 29.45 -9.27
N ILE A 101 -14.68 30.51 -9.06
CA ILE A 101 -14.52 31.40 -7.91
C ILE A 101 -15.29 30.82 -6.72
N CYS A 102 -14.65 30.78 -5.56
CA CYS A 102 -15.29 30.31 -4.33
C CYS A 102 -16.46 31.21 -3.90
N ALA A 103 -17.59 30.59 -3.56
CA ALA A 103 -18.77 31.21 -2.96
C ALA A 103 -19.02 30.75 -1.51
N GLY A 104 -18.05 30.09 -0.88
CA GLY A 104 -18.18 29.48 0.45
C GLY A 104 -18.39 30.49 1.59
N ILE A 105 -17.80 31.69 1.46
CA ILE A 105 -18.10 32.85 2.32
C ILE A 105 -18.10 34.11 1.46
N PRO A 106 -18.77 35.19 1.91
CA PRO A 106 -18.64 36.49 1.27
C PRO A 106 -17.20 36.96 1.13
N ASN A 107 -16.87 37.51 -0.03
CA ASN A 107 -15.55 38.04 -0.38
C ASN A 107 -14.41 37.03 -0.55
N CYS A 108 -14.69 35.72 -0.55
CA CYS A 108 -13.69 34.76 -0.98
C CYS A 108 -13.53 34.79 -2.50
N VAL A 109 -12.41 35.31 -3.00
CA VAL A 109 -12.09 35.33 -4.44
C VAL A 109 -11.11 34.23 -4.85
N ARG A 110 -10.95 33.18 -4.01
CA ARG A 110 -10.01 32.09 -4.30
C ARG A 110 -10.51 31.23 -5.44
N THR A 111 -9.61 30.93 -6.36
CA THR A 111 -9.85 30.10 -7.55
C THR A 111 -9.12 28.76 -7.49
N THR A 112 -8.01 28.70 -6.76
CA THR A 112 -7.22 27.48 -6.56
C THR A 112 -8.02 26.40 -5.83
N SER A 113 -8.03 25.19 -6.39
CA SER A 113 -8.67 24.00 -5.81
C SER A 113 -10.17 24.15 -5.48
N THR A 114 -10.85 25.07 -6.18
CA THR A 114 -12.30 25.23 -6.10
C THR A 114 -12.97 24.19 -7.01
N ILE A 115 -13.89 23.39 -6.45
CA ILE A 115 -14.62 22.35 -7.18
C ILE A 115 -15.89 22.95 -7.80
N MET A 116 -16.30 22.40 -8.95
CA MET A 116 -17.52 22.74 -9.68
C MET A 116 -18.75 22.16 -8.98
N ASP A 117 -19.32 22.93 -8.06
CA ASP A 117 -20.56 22.65 -7.33
C ASP A 117 -21.52 23.87 -7.42
N PRO A 118 -22.83 23.74 -7.14
CA PRO A 118 -23.77 24.86 -7.14
C PRO A 118 -23.35 26.02 -6.22
N LEU A 119 -22.67 25.70 -5.13
CA LEU A 119 -22.01 26.64 -4.22
C LEU A 119 -20.53 26.28 -4.13
N PRO A 120 -19.68 26.77 -5.06
CA PRO A 120 -18.28 26.36 -5.13
C PRO A 120 -17.51 26.75 -3.87
N LYS A 121 -16.74 25.83 -3.28
CA LYS A 121 -15.92 26.09 -2.09
C LYS A 121 -14.44 25.86 -2.39
N CYS A 122 -13.57 26.80 -2.00
CA CYS A 122 -12.12 26.59 -2.02
C CYS A 122 -11.69 25.73 -0.82
N GLU A 123 -10.46 25.25 -0.80
CA GLU A 123 -9.94 24.37 0.26
C GLU A 123 -10.13 24.94 1.68
N LEU A 124 -9.96 26.25 1.88
CA LEU A 124 -10.16 26.86 3.20
C LEU A 124 -11.63 26.88 3.66
N HIS A 125 -12.58 27.04 2.74
CA HIS A 125 -14.00 27.15 3.06
C HIS A 125 -14.75 25.83 2.96
N LYS A 126 -14.05 24.74 2.61
CA LYS A 126 -14.57 23.37 2.70
C LYS A 126 -14.62 22.85 4.13
N GLY A 127 -14.04 23.56 5.09
CA GLY A 127 -13.77 23.06 6.45
C GLY A 127 -12.54 22.16 6.49
N ASP A 128 -12.06 21.83 7.69
CA ASP A 128 -10.92 20.93 7.86
C ASP A 128 -11.19 19.60 7.13
N GLN A 129 -10.18 19.10 6.42
CA GLN A 129 -10.29 17.84 5.70
C GLN A 129 -10.04 16.67 6.66
N ILE A 130 -10.99 16.43 7.56
CA ILE A 130 -10.91 15.43 8.63
C ILE A 130 -11.50 14.10 8.19
N GLY A 131 -10.82 13.35 7.31
CA GLY A 131 -11.21 11.95 7.09
C GLY A 131 -10.56 11.26 5.90
N PHE A 132 -10.53 9.93 5.99
CA PHE A 132 -9.97 9.02 5.02
C PHE A 132 -11.06 8.10 4.43
N VAL A 133 -10.88 7.71 3.17
CA VAL A 133 -11.77 6.76 2.48
C VAL A 133 -10.99 5.54 2.02
N LEU A 134 -11.58 4.37 2.29
CA LEU A 134 -11.16 3.09 1.76
C LEU A 134 -12.24 2.53 0.82
N CYS A 135 -11.86 2.32 -0.43
CA CYS A 135 -12.71 1.71 -1.47
C CYS A 135 -12.11 0.38 -1.95
N GLN A 136 -12.98 -0.52 -2.42
CA GLN A 136 -12.60 -1.71 -3.18
C GLN A 136 -13.26 -1.66 -4.55
N PHE A 137 -12.49 -1.90 -5.59
CA PHE A 137 -12.95 -1.89 -6.98
C PHE A 137 -12.84 -3.26 -7.60
N THR A 138 -13.62 -3.47 -8.67
CA THR A 138 -13.55 -4.61 -9.60
C THR A 138 -13.61 -4.11 -11.05
N ASP A 139 -13.24 -4.95 -12.02
CA ASP A 139 -13.36 -4.65 -13.45
C ASP A 139 -14.78 -4.87 -14.01
N GLY A 140 -15.75 -5.26 -13.17
CA GLY A 140 -17.17 -5.34 -13.52
C GLY A 140 -17.61 -6.74 -13.96
N ALA A 141 -18.49 -6.84 -14.95
CA ALA A 141 -19.34 -8.02 -15.28
C ALA A 141 -18.61 -9.32 -15.72
N ASN A 142 -17.30 -9.42 -15.55
CA ASN A 142 -16.50 -10.55 -16.00
C ASN A 142 -16.36 -11.59 -14.88
N LYS A 143 -17.20 -12.63 -14.89
CA LYS A 143 -17.20 -13.73 -13.89
C LYS A 143 -15.96 -14.66 -13.94
N LYS A 144 -14.81 -14.18 -14.43
CA LYS A 144 -13.59 -14.99 -14.65
C LYS A 144 -12.36 -14.43 -13.95
N ASN A 145 -12.29 -13.13 -13.71
CA ASN A 145 -11.19 -12.52 -12.97
C ASN A 145 -11.76 -11.46 -12.02
N ASP A 146 -11.38 -11.51 -10.74
CA ASP A 146 -11.67 -10.45 -9.79
C ASP A 146 -10.46 -9.52 -9.70
N VAL A 147 -10.55 -8.35 -10.32
CA VAL A 147 -9.50 -7.34 -10.24
C VAL A 147 -9.67 -6.52 -8.97
N VAL A 148 -9.01 -6.93 -7.90
CA VAL A 148 -9.14 -6.25 -6.61
C VAL A 148 -8.14 -5.10 -6.51
N LEU A 149 -8.67 -3.87 -6.45
CA LEU A 149 -7.91 -2.68 -6.09
C LEU A 149 -8.44 -2.07 -4.79
N HIS A 150 -7.55 -1.95 -3.81
CA HIS A 150 -7.80 -1.20 -2.60
C HIS A 150 -7.15 0.18 -2.70
N ARG A 151 -7.94 1.26 -2.64
CA ARG A 151 -7.46 2.64 -2.71
C ARG A 151 -7.71 3.37 -1.41
N LEU A 152 -6.65 4.05 -0.92
CA LEU A 152 -6.73 5.10 0.07
C LEU A 152 -6.85 6.44 -0.66
N ALA A 153 -7.90 7.20 -0.39
CA ALA A 153 -8.08 8.50 -1.01
C ALA A 153 -8.35 9.57 0.03
N ALA A 154 -7.45 10.55 0.10
CA ALA A 154 -7.80 11.89 0.54
C ALA A 154 -8.40 12.63 -0.68
N LYS A 155 -9.74 12.72 -0.73
CA LYS A 155 -10.54 13.56 -1.65
C LYS A 155 -10.11 13.61 -3.14
N LYS A 156 -9.71 12.49 -3.78
CA LYS A 156 -9.55 12.44 -5.26
C LYS A 156 -10.72 11.70 -5.93
N PRO A 157 -11.17 12.15 -7.13
CA PRO A 157 -12.18 11.41 -7.87
C PRO A 157 -11.69 9.99 -8.17
N PRO A 158 -12.59 8.99 -8.10
CA PRO A 158 -12.25 7.62 -8.43
C PRO A 158 -11.83 7.52 -9.90
N PRO A 159 -10.82 6.69 -10.24
CA PRO A 159 -10.60 6.27 -11.62
C PRO A 159 -11.84 5.55 -12.16
N GLU A 160 -11.94 5.40 -13.48
CA GLU A 160 -12.99 4.64 -14.20
C GLU A 160 -12.93 3.13 -13.86
N LEU A 161 -13.24 2.77 -12.62
CA LEU A 161 -13.39 1.40 -12.13
C LEU A 161 -14.73 1.28 -11.40
N VAL A 162 -15.35 0.10 -11.46
CA VAL A 162 -16.63 -0.16 -10.78
C VAL A 162 -16.35 -0.44 -9.32
N GLU A 163 -16.82 0.44 -8.44
CA GLU A 163 -16.72 0.23 -7.00
C GLU A 163 -17.69 -0.87 -6.55
N LEU A 164 -17.21 -1.76 -5.67
CA LEU A 164 -18.07 -2.78 -5.08
C LEU A 164 -19.02 -2.15 -4.07
N GLU A 165 -20.32 -2.36 -4.27
CA GLU A 165 -21.38 -1.88 -3.38
C GLU A 165 -21.13 -2.35 -1.94
N GLY A 166 -21.33 -1.45 -0.96
CA GLY A 166 -21.11 -1.73 0.46
C GLY A 166 -19.65 -1.83 0.92
N ARG A 167 -18.67 -1.72 0.01
CA ARG A 167 -17.24 -1.84 0.36
C ARG A 167 -16.56 -0.50 0.63
N ARG A 168 -17.22 0.63 0.35
CA ARG A 168 -16.75 1.97 0.76
C ARG A 168 -16.85 2.14 2.26
N ARG A 169 -15.76 2.59 2.90
CA ARG A 169 -15.76 2.98 4.32
C ARG A 169 -15.06 4.32 4.51
N TYR A 170 -15.59 5.12 5.42
CA TYR A 170 -15.06 6.41 5.83
C TYR A 170 -14.47 6.26 7.24
N PHE A 171 -13.35 6.91 7.48
CA PHE A 171 -12.62 6.85 8.74
C PHE A 171 -12.19 8.25 9.14
N ASP A 172 -12.29 8.57 10.42
CA ASP A 172 -11.77 9.83 10.96
C ASP A 172 -10.30 9.70 11.39
N ASP A 173 -9.84 8.46 11.59
CA ASP A 173 -8.50 8.09 12.05
C ASP A 173 -7.75 7.24 11.02
N GLU A 174 -6.47 7.56 10.79
CA GLU A 174 -5.65 6.87 9.79
C GLU A 174 -5.29 5.45 10.25
N ASP A 175 -5.02 5.26 11.54
CA ASP A 175 -4.59 3.96 12.07
C ASP A 175 -5.72 2.93 11.99
N GLU A 176 -6.95 3.32 12.34
CA GLU A 176 -8.14 2.49 12.16
C GLU A 176 -8.39 2.14 10.69
N LEU A 177 -8.20 3.10 9.77
CA LEU A 177 -8.25 2.82 8.33
C LEU A 177 -7.18 1.79 7.93
N MET A 178 -5.94 1.94 8.42
CA MET A 178 -4.82 1.09 8.03
C MET A 178 -4.97 -0.35 8.52
N LYS A 179 -5.65 -0.57 9.65
CA LYS A 179 -6.05 -1.91 10.12
C LYS A 179 -6.98 -2.58 9.10
N VAL A 180 -8.08 -1.93 8.73
CA VAL A 180 -9.05 -2.47 7.77
C VAL A 180 -8.42 -2.64 6.38
N TYR A 181 -7.58 -1.70 5.95
CA TYR A 181 -6.86 -1.79 4.68
C TYR A 181 -5.93 -3.01 4.62
N SER A 182 -5.17 -3.27 5.69
CA SER A 182 -4.25 -4.39 5.77
C SER A 182 -4.99 -5.73 5.87
N ALA A 183 -6.10 -5.78 6.62
CA ALA A 183 -7.00 -6.93 6.68
C ALA A 183 -7.56 -7.33 5.30
N ARG A 184 -8.06 -6.35 4.54
CA ARG A 184 -8.56 -6.58 3.18
C ARG A 184 -7.49 -7.10 2.24
N LYS A 185 -6.32 -6.44 2.21
CA LYS A 185 -5.20 -6.87 1.36
C LYS A 185 -4.70 -8.26 1.73
N THR A 186 -4.63 -8.59 3.02
CA THR A 186 -4.20 -9.90 3.48
C THR A 186 -5.23 -10.98 3.15
N THR A 187 -6.53 -10.71 3.30
CA THR A 187 -7.61 -11.64 2.90
C THR A 187 -7.55 -11.92 1.41
N THR A 188 -7.38 -10.90 0.57
CA THR A 188 -7.18 -11.07 -0.88
C THR A 188 -5.93 -11.90 -1.19
N LEU A 189 -4.84 -11.73 -0.43
CA LEU A 189 -3.63 -12.54 -0.58
C LEU A 189 -3.87 -14.01 -0.19
N LEU A 190 -4.65 -14.28 0.86
CA LEU A 190 -5.00 -15.65 1.23
C LEU A 190 -5.89 -16.30 0.17
N GLN A 191 -6.85 -15.57 -0.40
CA GLN A 191 -7.65 -16.07 -1.53
C GLN A 191 -6.78 -16.33 -2.78
N LEU A 192 -5.77 -15.49 -3.04
CA LEU A 192 -4.80 -15.70 -4.12
C LEU A 192 -4.02 -17.00 -3.96
N LEU A 193 -3.70 -17.41 -2.73
CA LEU A 193 -3.00 -18.66 -2.45
C LEU A 193 -3.84 -19.90 -2.75
N LEU A 194 -5.17 -19.78 -2.85
CA LEU A 194 -6.05 -20.87 -3.25
C LEU A 194 -6.03 -21.14 -4.77
N TRP A 195 -5.35 -20.31 -5.57
CA TRP A 195 -5.20 -20.52 -7.00
C TRP A 195 -4.17 -21.65 -7.29
N PRO A 196 -4.41 -22.57 -8.26
CA PRO A 196 -5.45 -22.54 -9.29
C PRO A 196 -6.78 -23.22 -8.93
N ASP A 197 -6.93 -23.70 -7.70
CA ASP A 197 -8.09 -24.51 -7.29
C ASP A 197 -9.38 -23.69 -7.14
N THR A 198 -9.31 -22.36 -7.30
CA THR A 198 -10.46 -21.46 -7.34
C THR A 198 -10.95 -21.20 -8.77
N THR A 199 -12.27 -21.07 -8.92
CA THR A 199 -12.92 -20.68 -10.19
C THR A 199 -12.70 -19.21 -10.57
N ILE A 200 -12.11 -18.43 -9.67
CA ILE A 200 -11.89 -16.98 -9.83
C ILE A 200 -10.40 -16.71 -9.74
N LYS A 201 -9.84 -16.11 -10.79
CA LYS A 201 -8.49 -15.58 -10.75
C LYS A 201 -8.50 -14.18 -10.15
N ILE A 202 -7.82 -13.99 -9.03
CA ILE A 202 -7.68 -12.67 -8.41
C ILE A 202 -6.50 -11.93 -9.05
N ILE A 203 -6.68 -10.65 -9.36
CA ILE A 203 -5.61 -9.77 -9.86
C ILE A 203 -5.47 -8.60 -8.89
N CYS A 204 -4.36 -8.56 -8.15
CA CYS A 204 -4.02 -7.43 -7.29
C CYS A 204 -3.34 -6.33 -8.10
N LEU A 205 -4.03 -5.20 -8.30
CA LEU A 205 -3.41 -4.02 -8.94
C LEU A 205 -2.38 -3.33 -8.03
N ASN A 206 -2.57 -3.43 -6.71
CA ASN A 206 -1.55 -3.02 -5.74
C ASN A 206 -0.86 -4.27 -5.19
N VAL A 207 0.34 -4.53 -5.71
CA VAL A 207 1.09 -5.75 -5.39
C VAL A 207 1.73 -5.73 -4.01
N GLY A 208 1.93 -4.55 -3.40
CA GLY A 208 2.44 -4.44 -2.03
C GLY A 208 1.32 -4.70 -1.01
N ILE A 209 1.40 -5.80 -0.27
CA ILE A 209 0.41 -6.22 0.73
C ILE A 209 0.95 -5.91 2.13
N ASN A 210 0.35 -4.91 2.79
CA ASN A 210 0.64 -4.65 4.19
C ASN A 210 0.04 -5.77 5.04
N LEU A 211 0.87 -6.39 5.89
CA LEU A 211 0.42 -7.46 6.76
C LEU A 211 -0.38 -6.90 7.94
N PRO A 212 -1.34 -7.66 8.51
CA PRO A 212 -2.30 -7.16 9.48
C PRO A 212 -1.71 -7.18 10.89
N ASN A 213 -0.48 -6.69 11.07
CA ASN A 213 0.20 -6.70 12.37
C ASN A 213 -0.57 -5.80 13.35
N GLY A 214 -1.21 -6.42 14.35
CA GLY A 214 -2.09 -5.72 15.29
C GLY A 214 -3.52 -5.49 14.80
N ALA A 215 -3.86 -5.95 13.59
CA ALA A 215 -5.20 -5.86 12.97
C ALA A 215 -5.86 -7.24 12.81
N TYR A 216 -5.63 -8.15 13.77
CA TYR A 216 -6.08 -9.54 13.67
C TYR A 216 -7.61 -9.68 13.78
N LYS A 217 -8.26 -8.78 14.52
CA LYS A 217 -9.72 -8.75 14.62
C LYS A 217 -10.34 -8.40 13.26
N GLU A 218 -9.85 -7.34 12.64
CA GLU A 218 -10.29 -6.87 11.34
C GLU A 218 -10.01 -7.91 10.25
N LEU A 219 -8.89 -8.64 10.36
CA LEU A 219 -8.60 -9.76 9.48
C LEU A 219 -9.64 -10.87 9.59
N VAL A 220 -10.00 -11.30 10.81
CA VAL A 220 -11.00 -12.37 11.03
C VAL A 220 -12.36 -11.93 10.48
N GLU A 221 -12.81 -10.71 10.77
CA GLU A 221 -14.06 -10.17 10.23
C GLU A 221 -14.09 -10.14 8.71
N GLU A 222 -12.96 -9.80 8.09
CA GLU A 222 -12.84 -9.74 6.63
C GLU A 222 -12.76 -11.13 5.99
N MET A 223 -12.09 -12.09 6.64
CA MET A 223 -12.10 -13.50 6.23
C MET A 223 -13.50 -14.10 6.33
N ASP A 224 -14.25 -13.82 7.40
CA ASP A 224 -15.62 -14.26 7.59
C ASP A 224 -16.55 -13.72 6.49
N LEU A 225 -16.41 -12.44 6.11
CA LEU A 225 -17.15 -11.84 5.00
C LEU A 225 -16.90 -12.57 3.67
N HIS A 226 -15.68 -13.05 3.46
CA HIS A 226 -15.28 -13.80 2.27
C HIS A 226 -15.50 -15.31 2.39
N GLY A 227 -16.09 -15.79 3.49
CA GLY A 227 -16.30 -17.22 3.74
C GLY A 227 -14.99 -18.01 3.74
N LEU A 228 -13.90 -17.41 4.21
CA LEU A 228 -12.56 -17.98 4.25
C LEU A 228 -12.21 -18.42 5.67
N GLU A 229 -11.60 -19.60 5.81
CA GLU A 229 -11.12 -20.13 7.08
C GLU A 229 -9.62 -20.45 6.99
N LEU A 230 -8.88 -20.10 8.05
CA LEU A 230 -7.51 -20.54 8.30
C LEU A 230 -7.46 -21.21 9.67
N ARG A 231 -7.14 -22.50 9.72
CA ARG A 231 -7.06 -23.25 10.98
C ARG A 231 -6.02 -24.35 10.95
N ILE A 232 -5.66 -24.84 12.12
CA ILE A 232 -4.90 -26.08 12.24
C ILE A 232 -5.83 -27.24 11.88
N HIS A 233 -5.47 -28.02 10.87
CA HIS A 233 -6.15 -29.26 10.52
C HIS A 233 -5.69 -30.39 11.43
N ASP A 234 -4.37 -30.58 11.55
CA ASP A 234 -3.76 -31.61 12.40
C ASP A 234 -2.40 -31.17 12.97
N LYS A 235 -1.96 -31.80 14.05
CA LYS A 235 -0.63 -31.64 14.65
C LYS A 235 0.23 -32.86 14.33
N LEU A 236 1.38 -32.61 13.73
CA LEU A 236 2.27 -33.66 13.26
C LEU A 236 3.29 -34.02 14.34
N SER A 237 3.66 -35.30 14.41
CA SER A 237 4.74 -35.76 15.28
C SER A 237 6.09 -35.62 14.56
N LYS A 238 7.18 -35.40 15.31
CA LYS A 238 8.54 -35.40 14.74
C LYS A 238 8.94 -36.75 14.14
N SER A 239 8.34 -37.84 14.62
CA SER A 239 8.60 -39.22 14.19
C SER A 239 7.85 -39.61 12.91
N ALA A 240 6.79 -38.89 12.56
CA ALA A 240 6.21 -38.99 11.23
C ALA A 240 7.18 -38.28 10.27
N ALA A 241 7.98 -39.05 9.54
CA ALA A 241 8.81 -38.49 8.48
C ALA A 241 7.87 -37.85 7.44
N ILE A 242 7.80 -36.52 7.44
CA ILE A 242 7.03 -35.78 6.44
C ILE A 242 7.86 -35.78 5.17
N THR A 243 7.62 -36.76 4.32
CA THR A 243 8.11 -36.75 2.93
C THR A 243 7.24 -35.77 2.17
N LEU A 244 7.77 -34.57 1.94
CA LEU A 244 7.12 -33.58 1.08
C LEU A 244 7.23 -34.01 -0.38
N GLU A 245 6.18 -33.76 -1.15
CA GLU A 245 6.15 -34.03 -2.58
C GLU A 245 7.05 -33.04 -3.35
N GLU A 246 7.40 -33.40 -4.59
CA GLU A 246 8.15 -32.53 -5.47
C GLU A 246 7.38 -31.21 -5.72
N GLY A 247 8.00 -30.08 -5.38
CA GLY A 247 7.38 -28.77 -5.49
C GLY A 247 6.72 -28.25 -4.22
N GLN A 248 6.74 -29.00 -3.11
CA GLN A 248 6.32 -28.52 -1.77
C GLN A 248 7.49 -27.98 -0.93
N GLU A 249 8.69 -27.88 -1.51
CA GLU A 249 9.87 -27.30 -0.86
C GLU A 249 10.45 -26.14 -1.66
N ILE A 250 11.02 -25.17 -0.94
CA ILE A 250 11.88 -24.15 -1.56
C ILE A 250 13.09 -24.87 -2.19
N PRO A 251 13.42 -24.61 -3.47
CA PRO A 251 14.52 -25.26 -4.18
C PRO A 251 15.87 -24.67 -3.75
N PHE A 252 16.30 -24.99 -2.52
CA PHE A 252 17.58 -24.55 -1.99
C PHE A 252 18.74 -25.16 -2.79
N LEU A 253 19.63 -24.31 -3.30
CA LEU A 253 20.89 -24.74 -3.93
C LEU A 253 21.84 -25.36 -2.91
N LEU A 254 21.80 -24.85 -1.67
CA LEU A 254 22.50 -25.38 -0.49
C LEU A 254 21.63 -25.13 0.74
N ARG A 255 21.65 -26.05 1.70
CA ARG A 255 21.06 -25.82 3.02
C ARG A 255 22.11 -25.32 3.99
N ALA A 256 21.68 -24.46 4.92
CA ALA A 256 22.55 -24.01 6.01
C ALA A 256 22.93 -25.19 6.91
N GLU A 257 24.18 -25.23 7.33
CA GLU A 257 24.65 -26.11 8.39
C GLU A 257 24.23 -25.58 9.76
N ASN A 258 24.17 -26.46 10.76
CA ASN A 258 23.75 -26.07 12.09
C ASN A 258 24.74 -25.05 12.69
N GLY A 259 24.22 -23.88 13.12
CA GLY A 259 25.04 -22.79 13.64
C GLY A 259 25.83 -21.99 12.59
N GLU A 260 25.66 -22.27 11.30
CA GLU A 260 26.33 -21.53 10.23
C GLU A 260 25.86 -20.06 10.22
N SER A 261 26.78 -19.12 10.03
CA SER A 261 26.45 -17.70 9.87
C SER A 261 26.05 -17.37 8.43
N ILE A 262 25.32 -16.27 8.20
CA ILE A 262 25.01 -15.80 6.83
C ILE A 262 26.28 -15.62 6.00
N GLY A 263 27.35 -15.06 6.60
CA GLY A 263 28.62 -14.83 5.89
C GLY A 263 29.30 -16.12 5.44
N ALA A 264 29.29 -17.15 6.29
CA ALA A 264 29.83 -18.48 5.96
C ALA A 264 28.99 -19.13 4.86
N LEU A 265 27.66 -19.14 5.01
CA LEU A 265 26.73 -19.72 4.04
C LEU A 265 26.84 -19.06 2.65
N LEU A 266 26.92 -17.72 2.61
CA LEU A 266 27.11 -16.99 1.36
C LEU A 266 28.46 -17.27 0.71
N SER A 267 29.54 -17.37 1.51
CA SER A 267 30.87 -17.71 0.99
C SER A 267 30.88 -19.10 0.38
N ARG A 268 30.30 -20.08 1.08
CA ARG A 268 30.14 -21.46 0.59
C ARG A 268 29.30 -21.51 -0.68
N GLY A 269 28.16 -20.82 -0.69
CA GLY A 269 27.29 -20.69 -1.87
C GLY A 269 28.00 -20.10 -3.09
N LYS A 270 28.79 -19.03 -2.92
CA LYS A 270 29.54 -18.39 -4.02
C LYS A 270 30.67 -19.27 -4.56
N ASN A 271 31.28 -20.09 -3.71
CA ASN A 271 32.37 -20.97 -4.11
C ASN A 271 31.84 -22.21 -4.84
N GLU A 272 30.74 -22.80 -4.36
CA GLU A 272 30.20 -24.05 -4.91
C GLU A 272 29.26 -23.84 -6.10
N LYS A 273 28.61 -22.68 -6.19
CA LYS A 273 27.63 -22.39 -7.25
C LYS A 273 28.20 -21.41 -8.25
N LYS A 274 28.06 -21.74 -9.54
CA LYS A 274 28.55 -20.91 -10.66
C LYS A 274 27.64 -19.72 -10.99
N GLU A 275 26.70 -19.40 -10.11
CA GLU A 275 25.65 -18.40 -10.33
C GLU A 275 25.60 -17.39 -9.17
N LYS A 276 24.89 -16.27 -9.36
CA LYS A 276 24.68 -15.30 -8.29
C LYS A 276 23.72 -15.90 -7.26
N VAL A 277 24.15 -15.91 -6.01
CA VAL A 277 23.41 -16.54 -4.90
C VAL A 277 22.93 -15.51 -3.88
N ALA A 278 21.84 -15.83 -3.19
CA ALA A 278 21.36 -15.13 -2.02
C ALA A 278 21.10 -16.11 -0.88
N ALA A 279 21.31 -15.68 0.36
CA ALA A 279 20.94 -16.43 1.54
C ALA A 279 19.52 -16.06 1.97
N ILE A 280 18.75 -17.07 2.37
CA ILE A 280 17.45 -16.92 3.01
C ILE A 280 17.61 -17.28 4.48
N TYR A 281 17.02 -16.50 5.37
CA TYR A 281 17.13 -16.66 6.81
C TYR A 281 15.84 -16.29 7.54
N PHE A 282 15.73 -16.70 8.78
CA PHE A 282 14.80 -16.13 9.74
C PHE A 282 15.54 -15.24 10.73
N VAL A 283 14.90 -14.16 11.17
CA VAL A 283 15.19 -13.54 12.45
C VAL A 283 14.16 -14.03 13.45
N SER A 284 14.63 -14.53 14.59
CA SER A 284 13.80 -15.30 15.51
C SER A 284 14.12 -15.00 16.97
N THR A 285 13.06 -14.81 17.75
CA THR A 285 13.06 -14.84 19.23
C THR A 285 11.81 -15.59 19.70
N PRO A 286 11.63 -15.84 21.01
CA PRO A 286 10.35 -16.34 21.52
C PRO A 286 9.17 -15.45 21.09
N TYR A 287 9.39 -14.15 20.93
CA TYR A 287 8.32 -13.15 20.78
C TYR A 287 8.12 -12.67 19.35
N ILE A 288 9.09 -12.87 18.46
CA ILE A 288 9.03 -12.38 17.08
C ILE A 288 9.59 -13.39 16.08
N ILE A 289 9.06 -13.35 14.86
CA ILE A 289 9.55 -14.07 13.71
C ILE A 289 9.51 -13.16 12.48
N TYR A 290 10.57 -13.21 11.67
CA TYR A 290 10.72 -12.42 10.46
C TYR A 290 11.50 -13.24 9.44
N ALA A 291 11.04 -13.34 8.20
CA ALA A 291 11.80 -13.95 7.12
C ALA A 291 12.55 -12.86 6.35
N GLY A 292 13.80 -13.14 6.01
CA GLY A 292 14.65 -12.21 5.27
C GLY A 292 15.49 -12.88 4.20
N GLN A 293 16.01 -12.06 3.29
CA GLN A 293 17.03 -12.44 2.32
C GLN A 293 18.28 -11.55 2.41
N ALA A 294 19.43 -12.09 2.00
CA ALA A 294 20.70 -11.38 2.01
C ALA A 294 21.59 -11.69 0.81
N LEU A 295 22.20 -10.65 0.24
CA LEU A 295 23.28 -10.75 -0.76
C LEU A 295 24.68 -10.64 -0.14
N ASN A 296 24.75 -10.17 1.11
CA ASN A 296 25.96 -9.99 1.89
C ASN A 296 25.70 -10.32 3.37
N SER A 297 26.74 -10.37 4.19
CA SER A 297 26.63 -10.74 5.61
C SER A 297 26.06 -9.64 6.52
N ASN A 298 26.01 -8.39 6.04
CA ASN A 298 25.58 -7.25 6.83
C ASN A 298 24.07 -7.02 6.64
N VAL A 299 23.28 -7.72 7.45
CA VAL A 299 21.82 -7.56 7.51
C VAL A 299 21.43 -6.79 8.77
N HIS A 300 20.32 -6.04 8.72
CA HIS A 300 19.77 -5.29 9.85
C HIS A 300 20.75 -4.30 10.51
N GLY A 301 21.38 -3.46 9.68
CA GLY A 301 22.30 -2.41 10.16
C GLY A 301 21.62 -1.40 11.08
N HIS A 302 22.27 -1.08 12.20
CA HIS A 302 21.67 -0.32 13.32
C HIS A 302 21.18 1.11 12.98
N LYS A 303 21.56 1.64 11.81
CA LYS A 303 21.14 2.98 11.35
C LYS A 303 19.81 2.98 10.61
N ASN A 304 19.29 1.81 10.21
CA ASN A 304 18.03 1.75 9.46
C ASN A 304 16.83 1.62 10.40
N LEU A 305 16.35 2.75 10.93
CA LEU A 305 15.18 2.78 11.82
C LEU A 305 13.87 2.30 11.16
N LYS A 306 13.83 2.16 9.83
CA LYS A 306 12.68 1.61 9.10
C LYS A 306 12.70 0.07 9.04
N ASP A 307 13.81 -0.56 9.41
CA ASP A 307 13.94 -2.01 9.46
C ASP A 307 13.15 -2.55 10.67
N PRO A 308 12.15 -3.44 10.46
CA PRO A 308 11.34 -3.96 11.56
C PRO A 308 12.14 -4.70 12.64
N VAL A 309 13.25 -5.34 12.28
CA VAL A 309 14.10 -6.05 13.22
C VAL A 309 14.87 -5.06 14.09
N VAL A 310 15.42 -3.99 13.49
CA VAL A 310 16.13 -2.92 14.21
C VAL A 310 15.16 -2.16 15.11
N ASP A 311 13.98 -1.83 14.60
CA ASP A 311 12.92 -1.17 15.35
C ASP A 311 12.51 -2.00 16.58
N TYR A 312 12.25 -3.30 16.40
CA TYR A 312 11.99 -4.19 17.53
C TYR A 312 13.18 -4.27 18.50
N GLN A 313 14.41 -4.41 17.99
CA GLN A 313 15.59 -4.50 18.86
C GLN A 313 15.78 -3.27 19.74
N ASN A 314 15.45 -2.09 19.23
CA ASN A 314 15.54 -0.82 19.95
C ASN A 314 14.39 -0.61 20.95
N ASN A 315 13.20 -1.17 20.67
CA ASN A 315 11.99 -0.93 21.46
C ASN A 315 11.53 -2.14 22.31
N LYS A 316 12.21 -3.28 22.23
CA LYS A 316 11.83 -4.48 22.98
C LYS A 316 11.98 -4.28 24.50
N PRO A 317 11.14 -4.92 25.32
CA PRO A 317 11.33 -4.98 26.76
C PRO A 317 12.74 -5.52 27.13
N PRO A 318 13.36 -5.04 28.23
CA PRO A 318 14.67 -5.52 28.67
C PRO A 318 14.73 -7.04 28.92
N SER A 319 13.59 -7.65 29.27
CA SER A 319 13.45 -9.10 29.48
C SER A 319 13.44 -9.92 28.19
N HIS A 320 13.24 -9.29 27.02
CA HIS A 320 13.21 -10.00 25.75
C HIS A 320 14.64 -10.28 25.25
N PRO A 321 14.96 -11.51 24.80
CA PRO A 321 16.27 -11.81 24.26
C PRO A 321 16.50 -11.05 22.95
N ASN A 322 17.77 -10.85 22.59
CA ASN A 322 18.11 -10.22 21.32
C ASN A 322 17.70 -11.12 20.15
N PRO A 323 17.23 -10.52 19.03
CA PRO A 323 16.94 -11.26 17.81
C PRO A 323 18.14 -12.07 17.31
N LYS A 324 17.90 -13.36 17.02
CA LYS A 324 18.91 -14.24 16.42
C LYS A 324 18.61 -14.44 14.95
N ILE A 325 19.66 -14.36 14.14
CA ILE A 325 19.60 -14.67 12.71
C ILE A 325 19.87 -16.16 12.55
N VAL A 326 18.96 -16.87 11.90
CA VAL A 326 19.00 -18.31 11.65
C VAL A 326 18.99 -18.53 10.14
N PRO A 327 20.16 -18.78 9.51
CA PRO A 327 20.23 -19.08 8.10
C PRO A 327 19.51 -20.38 7.76
N ILE A 328 18.84 -20.42 6.61
CA ILE A 328 18.04 -21.56 6.16
C ILE A 328 18.68 -22.22 4.95
N GLY A 329 19.11 -21.42 3.97
CA GLY A 329 19.75 -21.95 2.78
C GLY A 329 20.05 -20.89 1.73
N ILE A 330 20.66 -21.34 0.64
CA ILE A 330 21.01 -20.56 -0.53
C ILE A 330 19.98 -20.79 -1.63
N VAL A 331 19.62 -19.71 -2.31
CA VAL A 331 18.80 -19.69 -3.53
C VAL A 331 19.48 -18.83 -4.59
N ARG A 332 18.96 -18.87 -5.81
CA ARG A 332 19.38 -17.93 -6.86
C ARG A 332 19.06 -16.50 -6.47
N ALA A 333 19.97 -15.57 -6.74
CA ALA A 333 19.86 -14.19 -6.29
C ALA A 333 18.62 -13.48 -6.88
N GLU A 334 18.26 -13.78 -8.12
CA GLU A 334 17.09 -13.24 -8.80
C GLU A 334 15.76 -13.74 -8.21
N GLU A 335 15.74 -14.90 -7.56
CA GLU A 335 14.55 -15.49 -6.95
C GLU A 335 14.41 -15.17 -5.46
N ARG A 336 15.38 -14.46 -4.86
CA ARG A 336 15.44 -14.25 -3.40
C ARG A 336 14.16 -13.66 -2.80
N TYR A 337 13.55 -12.68 -3.48
CA TYR A 337 12.31 -12.04 -3.01
C TYR A 337 11.11 -12.98 -3.10
N LYS A 338 11.10 -13.89 -4.08
CA LYS A 338 10.10 -14.94 -4.17
C LYS A 338 10.19 -15.85 -2.95
N TRP A 339 11.38 -16.36 -2.64
CA TRP A 339 11.53 -17.30 -1.54
C TRP A 339 11.39 -16.65 -0.15
N GLU A 340 11.80 -15.38 -0.01
CA GLU A 340 11.49 -14.54 1.15
C GLU A 340 9.98 -14.40 1.35
N PHE A 341 9.22 -14.10 0.30
CA PHE A 341 7.75 -14.02 0.34
C PHE A 341 7.14 -15.31 0.92
N HIS A 342 7.55 -16.49 0.46
CA HIS A 342 6.98 -17.76 0.91
C HIS A 342 7.26 -18.01 2.41
N LEU A 343 8.49 -17.78 2.87
CA LEU A 343 8.81 -17.90 4.29
C LEU A 343 8.10 -16.86 5.14
N GLN A 344 7.89 -15.67 4.58
CA GLN A 344 7.17 -14.60 5.27
C GLN A 344 5.68 -14.92 5.42
N MET A 345 5.08 -15.59 4.45
CA MET A 345 3.73 -16.15 4.59
C MET A 345 3.68 -17.26 5.65
N CYS A 346 4.71 -18.11 5.73
CA CYS A 346 4.81 -19.10 6.82
C CYS A 346 4.88 -18.41 8.19
N ALA A 347 5.68 -17.36 8.32
CA ALA A 347 5.82 -16.58 9.56
C ALA A 347 4.49 -15.92 9.96
N LEU A 348 3.77 -15.34 8.99
CA LEU A 348 2.44 -14.76 9.21
C LEU A 348 1.44 -15.81 9.69
N ILE A 349 1.31 -16.93 8.97
CA ILE A 349 0.37 -18.01 9.32
C ILE A 349 0.70 -18.58 10.71
N ALA A 350 1.99 -18.80 11.00
CA ALA A 350 2.43 -19.24 12.32
C ALA A 350 2.04 -18.24 13.42
N SER A 351 2.16 -16.94 13.17
CA SER A 351 1.73 -15.88 14.08
C SER A 351 0.21 -15.88 14.28
N LEU A 352 -0.57 -15.95 13.20
CA LEU A 352 -2.05 -15.92 13.22
C LEU A 352 -2.62 -17.13 13.97
N LEU A 353 -2.05 -18.32 13.73
CA LEU A 353 -2.46 -19.56 14.38
C LEU A 353 -1.84 -19.75 15.78
N ARG A 354 -1.06 -18.77 16.26
CA ARG A 354 -0.33 -18.82 17.53
C ARG A 354 0.45 -20.12 17.66
N LEU A 355 1.25 -20.45 16.66
CA LEU A 355 2.13 -21.61 16.71
C LEU A 355 3.32 -21.32 17.61
N ARG A 356 3.92 -22.37 18.18
CA ARG A 356 5.18 -22.21 18.94
C ARG A 356 6.32 -21.89 17.98
N ASN A 357 7.32 -21.17 18.45
CA ASN A 357 8.53 -20.96 17.67
C ASN A 357 9.29 -22.28 17.49
N CYS A 358 9.39 -22.74 16.24
CA CYS A 358 10.12 -23.95 15.86
C CYS A 358 11.38 -23.68 15.03
N ILE A 359 11.78 -22.43 14.85
CA ILE A 359 12.95 -22.06 14.04
C ILE A 359 14.25 -22.34 14.79
N ASN A 360 14.32 -21.98 16.07
CA ASN A 360 15.45 -22.22 16.96
C ASN A 360 14.98 -22.58 18.38
N PRO A 361 14.23 -23.70 18.53
CA PRO A 361 13.56 -24.03 19.79
C PRO A 361 14.54 -24.35 20.94
N SER A 362 15.77 -24.75 20.64
CA SER A 362 16.81 -25.01 21.65
C SER A 362 17.36 -23.75 22.31
N ASP A 363 17.19 -22.58 21.66
CA ASP A 363 17.76 -21.33 22.13
C ASP A 363 16.93 -20.67 23.24
N PHE A 364 15.70 -21.16 23.46
CA PHE A 364 14.74 -20.50 24.31
C PHE A 364 13.99 -21.49 25.20
N SER A 365 13.95 -21.18 26.49
CA SER A 365 13.19 -21.95 27.48
C SER A 365 11.70 -21.57 27.52
N ALA A 366 11.35 -20.36 27.06
CA ALA A 366 9.98 -19.86 27.06
C ALA A 366 9.16 -20.46 25.90
N GLN A 367 8.03 -21.08 26.23
CA GLN A 367 7.00 -21.37 25.24
C GLN A 367 6.24 -20.09 24.91
N SER A 368 6.40 -19.60 23.69
CA SER A 368 5.71 -18.41 23.22
C SER A 368 5.36 -18.50 21.75
N HIS A 369 4.48 -17.61 21.33
CA HIS A 369 3.88 -17.55 20.01
C HIS A 369 4.41 -16.30 19.31
N PRO A 370 5.50 -16.41 18.53
CA PRO A 370 6.17 -15.25 18.01
C PRO A 370 5.28 -14.49 17.03
N LEU A 371 5.25 -13.16 17.18
CA LEU A 371 4.57 -12.28 16.26
C LEU A 371 5.35 -12.13 14.96
N CYS A 372 4.65 -12.21 13.84
CA CYS A 372 5.18 -11.79 12.57
C CYS A 372 5.40 -10.27 12.59
N ILE A 373 6.65 -9.81 12.48
CA ILE A 373 6.96 -8.37 12.55
C ILE A 373 7.21 -7.74 11.18
N ASN A 374 7.20 -8.52 10.10
CA ASN A 374 7.34 -7.96 8.77
C ASN A 374 6.12 -7.11 8.41
N ARG A 375 6.35 -5.98 7.76
CA ARG A 375 5.29 -4.98 7.52
C ARG A 375 4.61 -5.17 6.17
N GLN A 376 5.31 -5.70 5.17
CA GLN A 376 4.77 -5.81 3.81
C GLN A 376 5.34 -7.00 3.03
N VAL A 377 4.51 -7.63 2.21
CA VAL A 377 4.91 -8.65 1.23
C VAL A 377 4.48 -8.23 -0.18
N ASN A 378 4.97 -8.91 -1.22
CA ASN A 378 4.61 -8.60 -2.60
C ASN A 378 3.86 -9.78 -3.25
N SER A 379 2.60 -9.55 -3.62
CA SER A 379 1.72 -10.57 -4.21
C SER A 379 2.17 -11.03 -5.60
N SER A 380 3.07 -10.31 -6.28
CA SER A 380 3.62 -10.74 -7.58
C SER A 380 4.45 -12.02 -7.50
N PHE A 381 4.81 -12.46 -6.30
CA PHE A 381 5.56 -13.69 -6.06
C PHE A 381 4.67 -14.90 -5.78
N VAL A 382 3.35 -14.74 -5.82
CA VAL A 382 2.39 -15.86 -5.74
C VAL A 382 2.31 -16.58 -7.08
N ASP A 383 2.41 -17.90 -7.06
CA ASP A 383 2.20 -18.80 -8.20
C ASP A 383 1.45 -20.08 -7.78
N GLN A 384 1.21 -20.99 -8.73
CA GLN A 384 0.46 -22.25 -8.51
C GLN A 384 1.08 -23.16 -7.44
N LYS A 385 2.38 -23.01 -7.17
CA LYS A 385 3.10 -23.85 -6.20
C LYS A 385 3.20 -23.16 -4.85
N SER A 386 2.83 -21.88 -4.74
CA SER A 386 3.04 -21.09 -3.54
C SER A 386 2.41 -21.70 -2.29
N TRP A 387 1.14 -22.10 -2.37
CA TRP A 387 0.48 -22.73 -1.23
C TRP A 387 1.15 -24.04 -0.83
N GLY A 388 1.45 -24.93 -1.79
CA GLY A 388 2.15 -26.19 -1.52
C GLY A 388 3.51 -25.99 -0.83
N ILE A 389 4.27 -24.97 -1.23
CA ILE A 389 5.56 -24.63 -0.61
C ILE A 389 5.39 -24.07 0.79
N ILE A 390 4.42 -23.16 0.99
CA ILE A 390 4.12 -22.56 2.30
C ILE A 390 3.65 -23.64 3.28
N HIS A 391 2.69 -24.44 2.85
CA HIS A 391 2.11 -25.55 3.60
C HIS A 391 3.16 -26.62 3.92
N GLY A 392 3.97 -27.04 2.94
CA GLY A 392 5.07 -27.97 3.18
C GLY A 392 6.07 -27.46 4.22
N TYR A 393 6.38 -26.16 4.20
CA TYR A 393 7.25 -25.56 5.22
C TYR A 393 6.61 -25.55 6.62
N LEU A 394 5.30 -25.25 6.71
CA LEU A 394 4.53 -25.32 7.97
C LEU A 394 4.52 -26.75 8.53
N MET A 395 4.28 -27.75 7.70
CA MET A 395 4.36 -29.16 8.10
C MET A 395 5.76 -29.52 8.58
N LYS A 396 6.80 -29.23 7.80
CA LYS A 396 8.18 -29.66 8.10
C LYS A 396 8.82 -28.94 9.27
N LYS A 397 8.55 -27.65 9.45
CA LYS A 397 9.18 -26.82 10.49
C LYS A 397 8.29 -26.57 11.68
N PHE A 398 7.01 -26.28 11.47
CA PHE A 398 6.07 -26.00 12.56
C PHE A 398 5.29 -27.23 13.01
N LEU A 399 5.42 -28.36 12.32
CA LEU A 399 4.78 -29.65 12.66
C LEU A 399 3.25 -29.53 12.74
N VAL A 400 2.67 -28.78 11.81
CA VAL A 400 1.23 -28.62 11.70
C VAL A 400 0.79 -28.77 10.26
N ASP A 401 -0.32 -29.48 10.08
CA ASP A 401 -1.11 -29.41 8.87
C ASP A 401 -2.10 -28.25 9.01
N VAL A 402 -2.09 -27.34 8.04
CA VAL A 402 -2.90 -26.11 8.05
C VAL A 402 -3.92 -26.17 6.94
N TYR A 403 -5.19 -25.96 7.30
CA TYR A 403 -6.26 -25.75 6.36
C TYR A 403 -6.40 -24.25 6.05
N LEU A 404 -6.35 -23.92 4.77
CA LEU A 404 -6.78 -22.64 4.21
C LEU A 404 -7.81 -22.94 3.12
N GLY A 405 -9.02 -22.41 3.26
CA GLY A 405 -10.08 -22.71 2.29
C GLY A 405 -11.44 -22.16 2.70
N PRO A 406 -12.52 -22.57 2.01
CA PRO A 406 -13.87 -22.17 2.36
C PRO A 406 -14.24 -22.54 3.80
N LYS A 407 -14.89 -21.61 4.51
CA LYS A 407 -15.47 -21.89 5.81
C LYS A 407 -16.56 -22.95 5.63
N ALA A 408 -16.48 -24.04 6.39
CA ALA A 408 -17.53 -25.04 6.38
C ALA A 408 -18.86 -24.36 6.74
N SER A 409 -19.91 -24.62 5.98
CA SER A 409 -21.25 -24.22 6.36
C SER A 409 -21.55 -24.92 7.68
N ASP A 410 -21.93 -24.17 8.72
CA ASP A 410 -22.43 -24.76 9.96
C ASP A 410 -23.56 -25.73 9.58
N GLN A 411 -23.32 -27.04 9.77
CA GLN A 411 -24.37 -28.06 9.77
C GLN A 411 -24.99 -28.14 11.17
#